data_AF-A0A9E2Y4X8-F1
#
_entry.id   AF-A0A9E2Y4X8-F1
#
_cell.length_a   1.000
_cell.length_b   1.000
_cell.length_c   1.000
_cell.angle_alpha   90.00
_cell.angle_beta   90.00
_cell.angle_gamma   90.00
#
_symmetry.space_group_name_H-M   'P 1'
#
loop_
_entity.id
_entity.type
_entity.pdbx_description
1 polymer ?
#
loop_
_entity_poly.entity_id
_entity_poly.type
_entity_poly.pdbx_seq_one_letter_code
_entity_poly.pdbx_strand_id
1 'polypeptide(L)'
;MRRNKTVAASEVAERPWTRAERRVVIRGFLGRLTIAIEPLIVALFFFALPIGLRLRGQEFALMVAPIFGFAGVAFLIYAIALMVPSTHALFETFSPIFIVDGYIRYRQKRIHPDAEPESLVAVLSTDRRVLGEWPLREWPKSIGDRYEWPVLVEFSQYGGLHR
;
A
#
# COMPACT_ATOMS: atom_id res chain seq x y z
N MET A 1 0.05 10.47 -10.94
CA MET A 1 -1.11 10.54 -10.02
C MET A 1 -2.33 11.04 -10.82
N ARG A 2 -3.02 10.17 -11.56
CA ARG A 2 -4.21 10.53 -12.34
C ARG A 2 -5.43 10.39 -11.44
N ARG A 3 -6.11 11.51 -11.20
CA ARG A 3 -7.41 11.62 -10.53
C ARG A 3 -8.47 10.88 -11.37
N ASN A 4 -8.65 9.58 -11.18
CA ASN A 4 -9.72 8.84 -11.83
C ASN A 4 -11.03 9.03 -11.06
N LYS A 5 -11.72 10.11 -11.46
CA LYS A 5 -13.16 10.21 -11.70
C LYS A 5 -14.08 9.39 -10.79
N THR A 6 -14.70 10.13 -9.88
CA THR A 6 -15.97 9.99 -9.15
C THR A 6 -17.20 9.52 -9.96
N VAL A 7 -17.03 8.76 -11.04
CA VAL A 7 -18.13 8.36 -11.95
C VAL A 7 -18.72 6.99 -11.59
N ALA A 8 -18.11 6.22 -10.68
CA ALA A 8 -18.58 4.87 -10.34
C ALA A 8 -19.64 4.80 -9.23
N ALA A 9 -19.91 5.88 -8.49
CA ALA A 9 -20.70 5.80 -7.25
C ALA A 9 -22.22 5.68 -7.45
N SER A 10 -22.79 5.98 -8.63
CA SER A 10 -24.25 5.95 -8.80
C SER A 10 -24.81 4.62 -9.31
N GLU A 11 -23.97 3.69 -9.79
CA GLU A 11 -24.41 2.42 -10.40
C GLU A 11 -23.96 1.18 -9.62
N VAL A 12 -23.23 1.35 -8.51
CA VAL A 12 -22.57 0.26 -7.78
C VAL A 12 -22.99 0.30 -6.32
N ALA A 13 -23.40 -0.85 -5.77
CA ALA A 13 -23.79 -0.93 -4.37
C ALA A 13 -22.55 -0.75 -3.47
N GLU A 14 -22.66 0.03 -2.41
CA GLU A 14 -21.57 0.29 -1.47
C GLU A 14 -21.87 -0.36 -0.12
N ARG A 15 -20.85 -0.95 0.51
CA ARG A 15 -20.92 -1.40 1.91
C ARG A 15 -19.79 -0.81 2.76
N PRO A 16 -20.04 -0.54 4.05
CA PRO A 16 -18.98 -0.18 4.97
C PRO A 16 -18.14 -1.41 5.35
N TRP A 17 -16.91 -1.13 5.79
CA TRP A 17 -16.05 -2.12 6.42
C TRP A 17 -16.65 -2.63 7.73
N THR A 18 -16.63 -3.95 7.91
CA THR A 18 -17.06 -4.56 9.18
C THR A 18 -15.99 -4.41 10.26
N ARG A 19 -16.40 -4.53 11.53
CA ARG A 19 -15.47 -4.51 12.67
C ARG A 19 -14.45 -5.65 12.61
N ALA A 20 -14.84 -6.80 12.05
CA ALA A 20 -13.96 -7.97 11.92
C ALA A 20 -12.83 -7.72 10.91
N GLU A 21 -13.16 -7.17 9.74
CA GLU A 21 -12.18 -6.83 8.70
C GLU A 21 -11.20 -5.75 9.19
N ARG A 22 -11.71 -4.69 9.84
CA ARG A 22 -10.87 -3.65 10.44
C ARG A 22 -9.90 -4.21 11.47
N ARG A 23 -10.31 -5.21 12.26
CA ARG A 23 -9.44 -5.85 13.25
C ARG A 23 -8.25 -6.56 12.60
N VAL A 24 -8.43 -7.19 11.45
CA VAL A 24 -7.35 -7.84 10.70
C VAL A 24 -6.33 -6.80 10.23
N VAL A 25 -6.81 -5.70 9.65
CA VAL A 25 -5.94 -4.59 9.21
C VAL A 25 -5.19 -3.98 10.39
N ILE A 26 -5.88 -3.72 11.52
CA ILE A 26 -5.25 -3.21 12.74
C ILE A 26 -4.19 -4.17 13.27
N ARG A 27 -4.44 -5.49 13.28
CA ARG A 27 -3.43 -6.48 13.68
C ARG A 27 -2.21 -6.45 12.77
N GLY A 28 -2.41 -6.34 11.45
CA GLY A 28 -1.31 -6.20 10.49
C GLY A 28 -0.52 -4.90 10.70
N PHE A 29 -1.21 -3.79 10.96
CA PHE A 29 -0.60 -2.51 11.31
C PHE A 29 0.24 -2.61 12.59
N LEU A 30 -0.32 -3.17 13.66
CA LEU A 30 0.38 -3.35 14.94
C LEU A 30 1.59 -4.27 14.78
N GLY A 31 1.49 -5.35 14.00
CA GLY A 31 2.63 -6.23 13.73
C GLY A 31 3.77 -5.50 13.03
N ARG A 32 3.49 -4.70 11.99
CA ARG A 32 4.52 -3.88 11.33
C ARG A 32 5.05 -2.78 12.25
N LEU A 33 4.20 -2.19 13.10
CA LEU A 33 4.63 -1.20 14.09
C LEU A 33 5.63 -1.81 15.06
N THR A 34 5.39 -3.03 15.55
CA THR A 34 6.34 -3.74 16.43
C THR A 34 7.71 -3.91 15.78
N ILE A 35 7.75 -4.24 14.48
CA ILE A 35 9.01 -4.34 13.73
C ILE A 35 9.66 -2.95 13.54
N ALA A 36 8.85 -1.91 13.30
CA ALA A 36 9.35 -0.54 13.09
C ALA A 36 9.81 0.16 14.39
N ILE A 37 9.43 -0.33 15.57
CA ILE A 37 9.88 0.22 16.86
C ILE A 37 11.39 0.11 17.02
N GLU A 38 11.99 -1.01 16.61
CA GLU A 38 13.43 -1.22 16.73
C GLU A 38 14.26 -0.16 15.98
N PRO A 39 14.08 0.06 14.65
CA PRO A 39 14.81 1.12 13.96
C PRO A 39 14.46 2.52 14.47
N LEU A 40 13.26 2.73 15.03
CA LEU A 40 12.88 4.01 15.62
C LEU A 40 13.66 4.30 16.91
N ILE A 41 13.80 3.31 17.80
CA ILE A 41 14.63 3.42 19.01
C ILE A 41 16.09 3.65 18.63
N VAL A 42 16.60 2.92 17.65
CA VAL A 42 17.96 3.09 17.15
C VAL A 42 18.16 4.51 16.61
N ALA A 43 17.24 5.02 15.78
CA ALA A 43 17.30 6.40 15.28
C ALA A 43 17.33 7.43 16.42
N LEU A 44 16.46 7.28 17.43
CA LEU A 44 16.45 8.14 18.61
C LEU A 44 17.77 8.09 19.38
N PHE A 45 18.35 6.89 19.54
CA PHE A 45 19.64 6.71 20.19
C PHE A 45 20.76 7.41 19.42
N PHE A 46 20.81 7.26 18.10
CA PHE A 46 21.75 7.97 17.23
C PHE A 46 21.63 9.49 17.38
N PHE A 47 20.42 10.05 17.42
CA PHE A 47 20.23 11.49 17.65
C PHE A 47 20.60 11.94 19.08
N ALA A 48 20.38 11.10 20.09
CA ALA A 48 20.67 11.43 21.49
C ALA A 48 22.17 11.36 21.83
N LEU A 49 22.93 10.51 21.13
CA LEU A 49 24.36 10.29 21.41
C LEU A 49 25.21 11.57 21.36
N PRO A 50 25.18 12.41 20.30
CA PRO A 50 25.92 13.67 20.27
C PRO A 50 25.53 14.63 21.39
N ILE A 51 24.24 14.67 21.75
CA ILE A 51 23.73 15.50 22.85
C ILE A 51 24.34 15.03 24.18
N GLY A 52 24.30 13.71 24.43
CA GLY A 52 24.89 13.12 25.63
C GLY A 52 26.39 13.33 25.73
N LEU A 53 27.12 13.21 24.62
CA LEU A 53 28.57 13.50 24.57
C LEU A 53 28.86 14.97 24.87
N ARG A 54 28.07 15.89 24.31
CA ARG A 54 28.22 17.34 24.55
C ARG A 54 27.98 17.70 26.01
N LEU A 55 26.96 17.10 26.65
CA LEU A 55 26.65 17.29 28.07
C LEU A 55 27.75 16.75 28.99
N ARG A 56 28.50 15.74 28.55
CA ARG A 56 29.68 15.20 29.26
C ARG A 56 30.97 16.00 29.03
N GLY A 57 30.90 17.14 28.33
CA GLY A 57 32.07 17.99 28.06
C GLY A 57 33.01 17.43 26.98
N GLN A 58 32.57 16.45 26.18
CA GLN A 58 33.37 15.93 25.08
C GLN A 58 33.29 16.88 23.88
N GLU A 59 34.37 17.63 23.60
CA GLU A 59 34.38 18.63 22.51
C GLU A 59 34.28 18.00 21.11
N PHE A 60 34.75 16.76 20.95
CA PHE A 60 34.63 16.03 19.67
C PHE A 60 33.18 15.71 19.29
N ALA A 61 32.21 15.88 20.19
CA ALA A 61 30.79 15.63 19.94
C ALA A 61 30.26 16.36 18.70
N LEU A 62 30.70 17.61 18.48
CA LEU A 62 30.30 18.40 17.31
C LEU A 62 30.86 17.83 16.00
N MET A 63 32.04 17.21 16.05
CA MET A 63 32.70 16.63 14.88
C MET A 63 32.05 15.31 14.46
N VAL A 64 31.58 14.50 15.42
CA VAL A 64 30.90 13.22 15.14
C VAL A 64 29.39 13.36 14.97
N ALA A 65 28.78 14.48 15.39
CA ALA A 65 27.35 14.72 15.30
C ALA A 65 26.75 14.49 13.89
N PRO A 66 27.39 14.92 12.78
CA PRO A 66 26.86 14.64 11.44
C PRO A 66 26.78 13.15 11.13
N ILE A 67 27.76 12.35 11.56
CA ILE A 67 27.80 10.89 11.32
C ILE A 67 26.61 10.23 12.02
N PHE A 68 26.42 10.53 13.31
CA PHE A 68 25.28 10.03 14.07
C PHE A 68 23.94 10.55 13.51
N GLY A 69 23.91 11.80 13.04
CA GLY A 69 22.75 12.40 12.38
C GLY A 69 22.34 11.64 11.11
N PHE A 70 23.29 11.36 10.20
CA PHE A 70 23.01 10.58 8.99
C PHE A 70 22.55 9.17 9.29
N ALA A 71 23.17 8.49 10.26
CA ALA A 71 22.75 7.17 10.70
C ALA A 71 21.32 7.21 11.27
N GLY A 72 21.02 8.17 12.14
CA GLY A 72 19.67 8.37 12.69
C GLY A 72 18.62 8.61 11.61
N VAL A 73 18.94 9.45 10.61
CA VAL A 73 18.06 9.68 9.45
C VAL A 73 17.85 8.42 8.64
N ALA A 74 18.89 7.62 8.38
CA ALA A 74 18.76 6.37 7.64
C ALA A 74 17.82 5.37 8.33
N PHE A 75 17.98 5.18 9.65
CA PHE A 75 17.08 4.33 10.43
C PHE A 75 15.66 4.87 10.49
N LEU A 76 15.49 6.20 10.58
CA LEU A 76 14.18 6.82 10.55
C LEU A 76 13.48 6.62 9.19
N ILE A 77 14.19 6.80 8.08
CA ILE A 77 13.66 6.54 6.73
C ILE A 77 13.26 5.07 6.60
N TYR A 78 14.07 4.15 7.10
CA TYR A 78 13.77 2.72 7.08
C TYR A 78 12.50 2.40 7.89
N ALA A 79 12.36 2.94 9.10
CA ALA A 79 11.16 2.78 9.92
C ALA A 79 9.90 3.32 9.21
N ILE A 80 10.00 4.49 8.57
CA ILE A 80 8.92 5.06 7.78
C ILE A 80 8.56 4.13 6.62
N ALA A 81 9.55 3.67 5.84
CA ALA A 81 9.33 2.80 4.68
C ALA A 81 8.62 1.49 5.05
N LEU A 82 8.94 0.90 6.21
CA LEU A 82 8.23 -0.28 6.73
C LEU A 82 6.76 0.00 7.06
N MET A 83 6.46 1.21 7.52
CA MET A 83 5.11 1.61 7.92
C MET A 83 4.24 2.04 6.75
N VAL A 84 4.81 2.60 5.67
CA VAL A 84 4.03 3.14 4.52
C VAL A 84 2.92 2.18 4.05
N PRO A 85 3.17 0.89 3.74
CA PRO A 85 2.14 0.03 3.20
C PRO A 85 1.04 -0.32 4.23
N SER A 86 1.40 -0.42 5.52
CA SER A 86 0.43 -0.67 6.60
C SER A 86 -0.44 0.55 6.88
N THR A 87 0.17 1.73 6.88
CA THR A 87 -0.54 3.00 7.07
C THR A 87 -1.50 3.25 5.91
N HIS A 88 -1.08 2.95 4.68
CA HIS A 88 -1.95 3.01 3.51
C HIS A 88 -3.16 2.08 3.69
N ALA A 89 -2.93 0.80 3.98
CA ALA A 89 -4.01 -0.17 4.24
C ALA A 89 -4.94 0.24 5.39
N LEU A 90 -4.42 0.91 6.43
CA LEU A 90 -5.26 1.44 7.51
C LEU A 90 -6.18 2.56 7.00
N PHE A 91 -5.67 3.47 6.19
CA PHE A 91 -6.48 4.53 5.57
C PHE A 91 -7.54 3.98 4.61
N GLU A 92 -7.27 2.86 3.94
CA GLU A 92 -8.25 2.19 3.07
C GLU A 92 -9.50 1.73 3.82
N THR A 93 -9.41 1.41 5.11
CA THR A 93 -10.58 1.00 5.92
C THR A 93 -11.62 2.10 6.15
N PHE A 94 -11.29 3.35 5.79
CA PHE A 94 -12.21 4.49 5.78
C PHE A 94 -12.88 4.71 4.42
N SER A 95 -12.44 4.02 3.36
CA SER A 95 -13.07 4.07 2.04
C SER A 95 -14.16 3.01 1.91
N PRO A 96 -15.27 3.27 1.19
CA PRO A 96 -16.32 2.27 0.97
C PRO A 96 -15.81 1.09 0.14
N ILE A 97 -16.38 -0.09 0.39
CA ILE A 97 -16.21 -1.27 -0.46
C ILE A 97 -17.34 -1.27 -1.48
N PHE A 98 -16.99 -1.42 -2.75
CA PHE A 98 -17.92 -1.44 -3.87
C PHE A 98 -18.28 -2.89 -4.21
N ILE A 99 -19.56 -3.19 -4.36
CA ILE A 99 -20.08 -4.50 -4.76
C ILE A 99 -20.57 -4.40 -6.19
N VAL A 100 -19.93 -5.13 -7.11
CA VAL A 100 -20.27 -5.14 -8.54
C VAL A 100 -20.73 -6.52 -8.95
N ASP A 101 -21.93 -6.58 -9.52
CA ASP A 101 -22.34 -7.66 -10.41
C ASP A 101 -21.96 -7.26 -11.84
N GLY A 102 -20.95 -7.89 -12.41
CA GLY A 102 -20.35 -7.41 -13.65
C GLY A 102 -19.34 -8.37 -14.22
N TYR A 103 -18.20 -7.85 -14.71
CA TYR A 103 -17.17 -8.67 -15.34
C TYR A 103 -15.79 -8.31 -14.81
N ILE A 104 -14.91 -9.29 -14.67
CA ILE A 104 -13.47 -9.03 -14.56
C ILE A 104 -12.84 -9.20 -15.94
N ARG A 105 -12.01 -8.25 -16.35
CA ARG A 105 -11.19 -8.33 -17.55
C ARG A 105 -9.71 -8.37 -17.18
N TYR A 106 -9.02 -9.38 -17.67
CA TYR A 106 -7.57 -9.50 -17.62
C TYR A 106 -6.97 -9.03 -18.93
N ARG A 107 -5.94 -8.18 -18.88
CA ARG A 107 -5.22 -7.74 -20.08
C ARG A 107 -3.73 -7.65 -19.82
N GLN A 108 -2.94 -7.98 -20.82
CA GLN A 108 -1.52 -7.67 -20.82
C GLN A 108 -1.30 -6.42 -21.67
N LYS A 109 -0.61 -5.43 -21.11
CA LYS A 109 -0.23 -4.22 -21.82
C LYS A 109 1.29 -4.21 -21.95
N ARG A 110 1.78 -4.31 -23.18
CA ARG A 110 3.16 -3.95 -23.49
C ARG A 110 3.22 -2.45 -23.74
N ILE A 111 3.94 -1.74 -22.86
CA ILE A 111 4.14 -0.30 -23.00
C ILE A 111 5.21 -0.01 -24.05
N HIS A 112 6.23 -0.89 -24.17
CA HIS A 112 7.28 -0.84 -25.18
C HIS A 112 7.51 -2.24 -25.79
N PRO A 113 8.07 -2.33 -27.01
CA PRO A 113 8.36 -3.62 -27.66
C PRO A 113 9.27 -4.52 -26.82
N ASP A 114 10.23 -3.91 -26.11
CA ASP A 114 11.26 -4.58 -25.33
C ASP A 114 10.93 -4.68 -23.82
N ALA A 115 9.77 -4.16 -23.39
CA ALA A 115 9.36 -4.20 -21.99
C ALA A 115 8.61 -5.50 -21.67
N GLU A 116 8.81 -6.01 -20.45
CA GLU A 116 7.98 -7.08 -19.94
C GLU A 116 6.49 -6.65 -19.94
N PRO A 117 5.57 -7.55 -20.35
CA PRO A 117 4.16 -7.23 -20.39
C PRO A 117 3.62 -6.99 -18.97
N GLU A 118 3.11 -5.78 -18.71
CA GLU A 118 2.38 -5.51 -17.48
C GLU A 118 1.04 -6.22 -17.54
N SER A 119 0.81 -7.14 -16.60
CA SER A 119 -0.48 -7.80 -16.44
C SER A 119 -1.39 -6.90 -15.63
N LEU A 120 -2.61 -6.67 -16.11
CA LEU A 120 -3.61 -5.80 -15.50
C LEU A 120 -4.90 -6.58 -15.30
N VAL A 121 -5.60 -6.27 -14.21
CA VAL A 121 -6.96 -6.75 -13.93
C VAL A 121 -7.89 -5.56 -13.76
N ALA A 122 -9.01 -5.56 -14.46
CA ALA A 122 -10.01 -4.52 -14.40
C ALA A 122 -11.38 -5.10 -13.99
N VAL A 123 -12.09 -4.42 -13.09
CA VAL A 123 -13.50 -4.67 -12.82
C VAL A 123 -14.33 -3.81 -13.76
N LEU A 124 -15.29 -4.44 -14.41
CA LEU A 124 -16.23 -3.83 -15.33
C LEU A 124 -17.64 -3.89 -14.74
N SER A 125 -18.43 -2.84 -14.99
CA SER A 125 -19.89 -2.89 -14.77
C SER A 125 -20.56 -3.86 -15.74
N THR A 126 -21.85 -4.13 -15.52
CA THR A 126 -22.73 -4.84 -16.49
C THR A 126 -22.63 -4.28 -17.91
N ASP A 127 -22.50 -2.96 -18.05
CA ASP A 127 -22.33 -2.25 -19.33
C ASP A 127 -20.89 -2.29 -19.88
N ARG A 128 -20.02 -3.13 -19.31
CA ARG A 128 -18.59 -3.28 -19.66
C ARG A 128 -17.76 -2.00 -19.48
N ARG A 129 -18.21 -1.05 -18.65
CA ARG A 129 -17.42 0.15 -18.30
C ARG A 129 -16.41 -0.18 -17.21
N VAL A 130 -15.18 0.29 -17.33
CA VAL A 130 -14.13 0.06 -16.33
C VAL A 130 -14.40 0.86 -15.05
N LEU A 131 -14.59 0.18 -13.93
CA LEU A 131 -14.84 0.74 -12.61
C LEU A 131 -13.56 0.84 -11.76
N GLY A 132 -12.64 -0.10 -11.95
CA GLY A 132 -11.34 -0.11 -11.27
C GLY A 132 -10.34 -0.97 -12.05
N GLU A 133 -9.06 -0.64 -11.96
CA GLU A 133 -7.98 -1.39 -12.60
C GLU A 133 -6.73 -1.41 -11.72
N TRP A 134 -6.11 -2.58 -11.61
CA TRP A 134 -4.91 -2.81 -10.80
C TRP A 134 -3.87 -3.63 -11.57
N PRO A 135 -2.57 -3.41 -11.30
CA PRO A 135 -1.51 -4.27 -11.79
C PRO A 135 -1.54 -5.62 -11.08
N LEU A 136 -1.31 -6.67 -11.85
CA LEU A 136 -1.07 -8.02 -11.37
C LEU A 136 0.44 -8.26 -11.32
N ARG A 137 0.91 -8.87 -10.24
CA ARG A 137 2.31 -9.32 -10.14
C ARG A 137 2.63 -10.45 -11.12
N GLU A 138 1.69 -11.39 -11.27
CA GLU A 138 1.84 -12.57 -12.11
C GLU A 138 0.52 -12.89 -12.81
N TRP A 139 0.59 -13.49 -14.01
CA TRP A 139 -0.59 -13.96 -14.72
C TRP A 139 -1.16 -15.22 -14.05
N PRO A 140 -2.41 -15.20 -13.54
CA PRO A 140 -2.98 -16.36 -12.89
C PRO A 140 -3.17 -17.52 -13.88
N LYS A 141 -2.53 -18.67 -13.62
CA LYS A 141 -2.62 -19.87 -14.47
C LYS A 141 -4.05 -20.38 -14.67
N SER A 142 -4.93 -20.12 -13.69
CA SER A 142 -6.34 -20.52 -13.73
C SER A 142 -7.17 -19.82 -14.80
N ILE A 143 -6.69 -18.70 -15.34
CA ILE A 143 -7.44 -17.88 -16.31
C ILE A 143 -7.39 -18.47 -17.72
N GLY A 144 -6.30 -19.18 -18.05
CA GLY A 144 -6.06 -19.69 -19.41
C GLY A 144 -6.14 -18.57 -20.45
N ASP A 145 -6.82 -18.85 -21.58
CA ASP A 145 -6.99 -17.91 -22.71
C ASP A 145 -8.23 -17.01 -22.59
N ARG A 146 -8.98 -17.08 -21.48
CA ARG A 146 -10.20 -16.28 -21.32
C ARG A 146 -9.89 -14.97 -20.63
N TYR A 147 -9.97 -13.87 -21.39
CA TYR A 147 -9.64 -12.54 -20.91
C TYR A 147 -10.77 -11.84 -20.14
N GLU A 148 -12.01 -12.36 -20.14
CA GLU A 148 -13.15 -11.70 -19.48
C GLU A 148 -14.15 -12.70 -18.88
N TRP A 149 -14.42 -12.60 -17.58
CA TRP A 149 -15.29 -13.51 -16.83
C TRP A 149 -16.42 -12.74 -16.11
N PRO A 150 -17.69 -13.19 -16.18
CA PRO A 150 -18.75 -12.63 -15.37
C PRO A 150 -18.52 -12.98 -13.90
N VAL A 151 -18.72 -12.03 -13.00
CA VAL A 151 -18.44 -12.22 -11.58
C VAL A 151 -19.21 -11.22 -10.72
N LEU A 152 -19.61 -11.69 -9.54
CA LEU A 152 -20.04 -10.84 -8.44
C LEU A 152 -18.82 -10.63 -7.53
N VAL A 153 -18.32 -9.40 -7.44
CA VAL A 153 -17.08 -9.10 -6.70
C VAL A 153 -17.21 -7.83 -5.88
N GLU A 154 -16.67 -7.91 -4.68
CA GLU A 154 -16.41 -6.75 -3.85
C GLU A 154 -15.02 -6.19 -4.16
N PHE A 155 -14.86 -4.88 -4.33
CA PHE A 155 -13.54 -4.28 -4.53
C PHE A 155 -13.41 -2.95 -3.79
N SER A 156 -12.19 -2.59 -3.46
CA SER A 156 -11.86 -1.24 -3.01
C SER A 156 -10.86 -0.61 -3.97
N GLN A 157 -10.99 0.70 -4.22
CA GLN A 157 -10.12 1.41 -5.17
C GLN A 157 -8.63 1.24 -4.88
N TYR A 158 -8.28 1.02 -3.61
CA TYR A 158 -6.92 0.98 -3.12
C TYR A 158 -6.46 -0.43 -2.70
N GLY A 159 -7.37 -1.25 -2.16
CA GLY A 159 -7.08 -2.62 -1.69
C GLY A 159 -7.30 -3.73 -2.71
N GLY A 160 -7.84 -3.40 -3.88
CA GLY A 160 -8.03 -4.34 -5.00
C GLY A 160 -9.32 -5.17 -4.89
N LEU A 161 -9.28 -6.36 -5.50
CA LEU A 161 -10.39 -7.31 -5.55
C LEU A 161 -10.49 -8.09 -4.23
N HIS A 162 -11.66 -8.05 -3.60
CA HIS A 162 -12.08 -8.89 -2.48
C HIS A 162 -12.97 -10.03 -3.00
N ARG A 163 -13.28 -11.02 -2.17
CA ARG A 163 -14.05 -12.20 -2.59
C ARG A 163 -15.55 -11.96 -2.53
#